data_AF-A0A6V8LQ50-F1
#
_entry.id   AF-A0A6V8LQ50-F1
#
_cell.length_a   1.000
_cell.length_b   1.000
_cell.length_c   1.000
_cell.angle_alpha   90.00
_cell.angle_beta   90.00
_cell.angle_gamma   90.00
#
_symmetry.space_group_name_H-M   'P 1'
#
loop_
_entity.id
_entity.type
_entity.pdbx_description
1 polymer ?
#
loop_
_entity_poly.entity_id
_entity_poly.type
_entity_poly.pdbx_seq_one_letter_code
_entity_poly.pdbx_strand_id
1 'polypeptide(L)'
;MSATVTFRNAITDARQEVQVAPGQTVRQAVENSGFVAAGSAFSVRDKNGQVVDDQPATTHANTVLSVGLPGDRVVGGGLRPPD
;
A
#
# COMPACT_ATOMS: atom_id res chain seq x y z
N MET A 1 -2.37 -4.80 -20.33
CA MET A 1 -2.90 -5.63 -19.22
C MET A 1 -2.90 -4.76 -17.98
N SER A 2 -4.04 -4.61 -17.32
CA SER A 2 -4.13 -3.95 -16.02
C SER A 2 -3.83 -4.97 -14.92
N ALA A 3 -3.09 -4.55 -13.89
CA ALA A 3 -2.85 -5.36 -12.71
C ALA A 3 -3.80 -4.95 -11.58
N THR A 4 -4.04 -5.83 -10.62
CA THR A 4 -4.81 -5.50 -9.41
C THR A 4 -3.87 -5.55 -8.22
N VAL A 5 -3.89 -4.54 -7.36
CA VAL A 5 -3.10 -4.48 -6.12
C VAL A 5 -4.06 -4.32 -4.96
N THR A 6 -3.86 -5.08 -3.88
CA THR A 6 -4.66 -4.94 -2.68
C THR A 6 -3.96 -3.99 -1.71
N PHE A 7 -4.59 -2.87 -1.40
CA PHE A 7 -4.11 -1.93 -0.38
C PHE A 7 -4.81 -2.20 0.94
N ARG A 8 -4.03 -2.38 2.00
CA ARG A 8 -4.50 -2.56 3.38
C ARG A 8 -4.15 -1.33 4.20
N ASN A 9 -5.12 -0.73 4.87
CA ASN A 9 -4.91 0.36 5.80
C ASN A 9 -4.33 -0.21 7.10
N ALA A 10 -3.17 0.28 7.52
CA ALA A 10 -2.51 -0.19 8.72
C ALA A 10 -3.20 0.26 10.03
N ILE A 11 -4.00 1.32 9.98
CA ILE A 11 -4.69 1.91 11.13
C ILE A 11 -6.03 1.22 11.35
N THR A 12 -6.80 1.02 10.28
CA THR A 12 -8.18 0.52 10.35
C THR A 12 -8.34 -0.93 9.88
N ASP A 13 -7.27 -1.57 9.41
CA ASP A 13 -7.27 -2.87 8.72
C ASP A 13 -8.12 -2.94 7.45
N ALA A 14 -8.68 -1.82 6.99
CA ALA A 14 -9.50 -1.77 5.78
C ALA A 14 -8.70 -2.27 4.58
N ARG A 15 -9.33 -3.01 3.66
CA ARG A 15 -8.67 -3.53 2.45
C ARG A 15 -9.44 -3.07 1.23
N GLN A 16 -8.71 -2.61 0.21
CA GLN A 16 -9.27 -2.19 -1.05
C GLN A 16 -8.43 -2.71 -2.20
N GLU A 17 -9.07 -3.38 -3.14
CA GLU A 17 -8.46 -3.77 -4.39
C GLU A 17 -8.52 -2.62 -5.38
N VAL A 18 -7.38 -2.32 -6.00
CA VAL A 18 -7.22 -1.20 -6.90
C VAL A 18 -6.57 -1.69 -8.17
N GLN A 19 -7.19 -1.34 -9.29
CA GLN A 19 -6.66 -1.64 -10.60
C GLN A 19 -5.58 -0.61 -10.93
N VAL A 20 -4.38 -1.10 -11.23
CA VAL A 20 -3.19 -0.28 -11.51
C VAL A 20 -2.77 -0.45 -12.96
N ALA A 21 -2.38 0.67 -13.57
CA ALA A 21 -1.88 0.71 -14.93
C ALA A 21 -0.35 0.58 -14.97
N PRO A 22 0.22 -0.02 -16.03
CA PRO A 22 1.67 0.01 -16.25
C PRO A 22 2.16 1.45 -16.42
N GLY A 23 3.24 1.80 -15.71
CA GLY A 23 3.79 3.16 -15.67
C GLY A 23 3.27 4.04 -14.53
N GLN A 24 2.29 3.55 -13.74
CA GLN A 24 1.81 4.24 -12.54
C GLN A 24 2.59 3.76 -11.30
N THR A 25 2.92 4.69 -10.41
CA THR A 25 3.53 4.34 -9.11
C THR A 25 2.48 3.82 -8.14
N VAL A 26 2.93 3.08 -7.13
CA VAL A 26 2.07 2.61 -6.03
C VAL A 26 1.33 3.79 -5.41
N ARG A 27 2.04 4.89 -5.11
CA ARG A 27 1.45 6.10 -4.54
C ARG A 27 0.30 6.63 -5.39
N GLN A 28 0.54 6.80 -6.69
CA GLN A 28 -0.48 7.28 -7.62
C GLN A 28 -1.69 6.34 -7.69
N ALA A 29 -1.48 5.02 -7.63
CA ALA A 29 -2.57 4.05 -7.61
C ALA A 29 -3.46 4.23 -6.39
N VAL A 30 -2.87 4.40 -5.20
CA VAL A 30 -3.64 4.63 -3.97
C VAL A 30 -4.37 5.97 -4.02
N GLU A 31 -3.71 7.04 -4.46
CA GLU A 31 -4.35 8.37 -4.62
C GLU A 31 -5.53 8.31 -5.59
N ASN A 32 -5.36 7.64 -6.73
CA ASN A 32 -6.40 7.51 -7.74
C ASN A 32 -7.57 6.63 -7.28
N SER A 33 -7.33 5.70 -6.36
CA SER A 33 -8.36 4.83 -5.79
C SER A 33 -9.24 5.51 -4.74
N GLY A 34 -8.84 6.68 -4.25
CA GLY A 34 -9.49 7.36 -3.13
C GLY A 34 -9.33 6.66 -1.78
N PHE A 35 -8.48 5.62 -1.68
CA PHE A 35 -8.24 4.90 -0.44
C PHE A 35 -7.57 5.76 0.64
N VAL A 36 -6.78 6.75 0.21
CA VAL A 36 -6.30 7.87 1.04
C VAL A 36 -6.69 9.17 0.38
N ALA A 37 -7.02 10.18 1.18
CA ALA A 37 -7.32 11.49 0.66
C ALA A 37 -6.08 12.08 -0.05
N ALA A 38 -6.27 12.60 -1.25
CA ALA A 38 -5.20 13.24 -2.03
C ALA A 38 -4.52 14.34 -1.20
N GLY A 39 -3.18 14.33 -1.16
CA GLY A 39 -2.40 15.26 -0.33
C GLY A 39 -2.29 14.85 1.15
N SER A 40 -2.90 13.75 1.58
CA SER A 40 -2.59 13.16 2.88
C SER A 40 -1.15 12.69 2.92
N ALA A 41 -0.50 12.88 4.06
CA ALA A 41 0.79 12.27 4.31
C ALA A 41 0.57 10.77 4.55
N PHE A 42 0.91 9.92 3.57
CA PHE A 42 0.85 8.47 3.69
C PHE A 42 2.12 7.84 3.10
N SER A 43 2.42 6.62 3.52
CA SER A 43 3.48 5.79 2.95
C SER A 43 2.93 4.39 2.69
N VAL A 44 3.26 3.86 1.52
CA VAL A 44 2.90 2.49 1.16
C VAL A 44 4.10 1.59 1.38
N ARG A 45 3.88 0.48 2.09
CA ARG A 45 4.91 -0.49 2.44
C ARG A 45 4.55 -1.87 1.94
N ASP A 46 5.54 -2.59 1.46
CA ASP A 46 5.40 -4.00 1.10
C ASP A 46 5.37 -4.89 2.37
N LYS A 47 5.16 -6.21 2.21
CA LYS A 47 5.15 -7.18 3.32
C LYS A 47 6.45 -7.15 4.15
N ASN A 48 7.56 -6.71 3.54
CA ASN A 48 8.84 -6.58 4.22
C ASN A 48 8.97 -5.28 5.05
N GLY A 49 7.93 -4.43 5.09
CA GLY A 49 7.97 -3.12 5.73
C GLY A 49 8.77 -2.06 4.96
N GLN A 50 9.24 -2.39 3.75
CA GLN A 50 9.93 -1.44 2.87
C GLN A 50 8.94 -0.50 2.21
N VAL A 51 9.29 0.78 2.18
CA VAL A 51 8.50 1.83 1.53
C VAL A 51 8.65 1.69 0.01
N VAL A 52 7.52 1.56 -0.69
CA VAL A 52 7.43 1.26 -2.14
C VAL A 52 6.52 2.25 -2.87
N ASP A 53 6.29 3.42 -2.29
CA ASP A 53 5.46 4.51 -2.83
C ASP A 53 5.90 4.96 -4.24
N ASP A 54 7.20 5.13 -4.46
CA ASP A 54 7.79 5.49 -5.76
C ASP A 54 8.05 4.27 -6.68
N GLN A 55 7.79 3.05 -6.20
CA GLN A 55 7.93 1.86 -7.02
C GLN A 55 6.74 1.73 -7.99
N PRO A 56 6.94 1.07 -9.13
CA PRO A 56 5.86 0.74 -10.06
C PRO A 56 4.85 -0.22 -9.42
N ALA A 57 3.57 0.16 -9.39
CA ALA A 57 2.52 -0.64 -8.77
C ALA A 57 2.34 -2.01 -9.41
N THR A 58 2.63 -2.11 -10.72
CA THR A 58 2.59 -3.37 -11.47
C THR A 58 3.60 -4.39 -11.00
N THR A 59 4.70 -3.99 -10.36
CA THR A 59 5.67 -4.94 -9.76
C THR A 59 5.08 -5.61 -8.51
N HIS A 60 4.13 -4.94 -7.87
CA HIS A 60 3.38 -5.44 -6.71
C HIS A 60 1.97 -5.90 -7.11
N ALA A 61 1.78 -6.22 -8.40
CA ALA A 61 0.54 -6.80 -8.90
C ALA A 61 0.21 -8.11 -8.16
N ASN A 62 -1.04 -8.27 -7.78
CA ASN A 62 -1.56 -9.41 -7.02
C ASN A 62 -0.89 -9.60 -5.65
N THR A 63 -0.30 -8.54 -5.09
CA THR A 63 0.21 -8.54 -3.71
C THR A 63 -0.59 -7.61 -2.82
N VAL A 64 -0.39 -7.76 -1.51
CA VAL A 64 -0.98 -6.90 -0.50
C VAL A 64 0.06 -5.89 -0.03
N LEU A 65 -0.24 -4.61 -0.27
CA LEU A 65 0.55 -3.49 0.20
C LEU A 65 -0.13 -2.84 1.39
N SER A 66 0.65 -2.41 2.37
CA SER A 66 0.16 -1.74 3.58
C SER A 66 0.30 -0.23 3.45
N VAL A 67 -0.80 0.50 3.58
CA VAL A 67 -0.86 1.96 3.56
C VAL A 67 -1.00 2.46 4.99
N GLY A 68 -0.10 3.35 5.41
CA GLY A 68 -0.16 3.98 6.73
C GLY A 68 0.43 5.38 6.73
N LEU A 69 0.42 6.04 7.88
CA LEU A 69 1.02 7.37 8.02
C LEU A 69 2.56 7.29 7.94
N PRO A 70 3.23 8.32 7.40
CA PRO A 70 4.67 8.40 7.42
C PRO A 70 5.16 8.48 8.86
N GLY A 71 6.16 7.67 9.20
CA GLY A 71 6.70 7.56 10.56
C GLY A 71 5.95 6.61 11.48
N ASP A 72 4.75 6.14 11.10
CA ASP A 72 4.08 5.10 11.86
C ASP A 72 4.84 3.77 11.72
N ARG A 73 4.99 3.02 12.83
CA ARG A 73 5.69 1.73 12.88
C ARG A 73 4.83 0.62 12.26
N VAL A 74 4.30 0.89 11.07
CA VAL A 74 3.59 -0.08 10.25
C VAL A 74 4.61 -1.10 9.74
N VAL A 75 4.77 -2.18 10.50
CA VAL A 75 5.45 -3.39 10.04
C VAL A 75 4.42 -4.15 9.22
N GLY A 76 4.72 -4.38 7.94
CA GLY A 76 3.92 -5.23 7.08
C GLY A 76 3.84 -6.62 7.70
N GLY A 77 2.68 -7.02 8.21
CA GLY A 77 2.47 -8.33 8.81
C GLY A 77 2.93 -8.42 10.26
N GLY A 78 1.97 -8.37 11.18
CA GLY A 78 2.22 -8.54 12.61
C GLY A 78 2.78 -9.92 12.93
N LEU A 79 4.05 -9.97 13.32
CA LEU A 79 4.53 -10.97 14.25
C LEU A 79 4.07 -10.52 15.63
N ARG A 80 2.98 -11.11 16.13
CA ARG A 80 2.64 -11.08 17.56
C ARG A 80 3.72 -11.93 18.26
N PRO A 81 4.56 -11.38 19.15
CA PRO A 81 5.41 -12.23 19.98
C PRO A 81 4.51 -12.99 20.97
N PRO A 82 4.69 -14.31 21.16
CA PRO A 82 4.15 -14.99 22.32
C PRO A 82 4.93 -14.56 23.57
N ASP A 83 4.20 -14.23 24.64
CA ASP A 83 4.70 -14.02 26.00
C ASP A 83 5.09 -15.38 26.63
#